data_AF-A0A2T9J4M0-F1
#
_entry.id   AF-A0A2T9J4M0-F1
#
_cell.length_a   1.000
_cell.length_b   1.000
_cell.length_c   1.000
_cell.angle_alpha   90.00
_cell.angle_beta   90.00
_cell.angle_gamma   90.00
#
_symmetry.space_group_name_H-M   'P 1'
#
loop_
_entity.id
_entity.type
_entity.pdbx_description
1 polymer ?
#
loop_
_entity_poly.entity_id
_entity_poly.type
_entity_poly.pdbx_seq_one_letter_code
_entity_poly.pdbx_strand_id
1 'polypeptide(L)'
;MGLNIAGVCPACQAGGVTFRWTRCFNRRAVTRCGKCGKALESRLSLVAYLLMIFYLQVWAIVGAIALFITVAGGAWLLACAILAAFYLTVVLPAKWLHSLDVRPYSPLAV
;
A
#
# COMPACT_ATOMS: atom_id res chain seq x y z
N MET A 1 -10.57 17.86 0.63
CA MET A 1 -9.39 17.37 -0.13
C MET A 1 -9.56 15.88 -0.34
N GLY A 2 -9.69 15.42 -1.58
CA GLY A 2 -9.85 13.98 -1.87
C GLY A 2 -8.47 13.32 -1.91
N LEU A 3 -8.30 12.20 -1.19
CA LEU A 3 -7.13 11.35 -1.40
C LEU A 3 -7.23 10.74 -2.81
N ASN A 4 -6.41 11.25 -3.72
CA ASN A 4 -6.22 10.67 -5.04
C ASN A 4 -5.30 9.45 -4.89
N ILE A 5 -5.89 8.27 -4.69
CA ILE A 5 -5.15 7.01 -4.81
C ILE A 5 -4.87 6.84 -6.31
N ALA A 6 -3.70 7.31 -6.76
CA ALA A 6 -3.29 7.25 -8.15
C ALA A 6 -2.92 5.81 -8.51
N GLY A 7 -3.81 5.14 -9.24
CA GLY A 7 -3.55 3.83 -9.82
C GLY A 7 -3.21 3.94 -11.32
N VAL A 8 -2.33 3.06 -11.78
CA VAL A 8 -2.13 2.80 -13.21
C VAL A 8 -3.24 1.86 -13.68
N CYS A 9 -3.88 2.15 -14.82
CA CYS A 9 -4.89 1.25 -15.36
C CYS A 9 -4.22 -0.07 -15.82
N PRO A 10 -4.60 -1.25 -15.30
CA PRO A 10 -4.00 -2.53 -15.70
C PRO A 10 -4.25 -2.87 -17.18
N ALA A 11 -5.28 -2.30 -17.79
CA ALA A 11 -5.67 -2.63 -19.16
C ALA A 11 -5.00 -1.79 -20.25
N CYS A 12 -4.58 -0.56 -19.93
CA CYS A 12 -3.98 0.34 -20.92
C CYS A 12 -2.71 1.03 -20.42
N GLN A 13 -2.25 0.71 -19.20
CA GLN A 13 -1.12 1.32 -18.50
C GLN A 13 -1.13 2.86 -18.42
N ALA A 14 -2.27 3.49 -18.72
CA ALA A 14 -2.41 4.91 -18.52
C ALA A 14 -2.53 5.24 -17.03
N GLY A 15 -1.75 6.21 -16.57
CA GLY A 15 -1.95 6.86 -15.27
C GLY A 15 -3.22 7.72 -15.26
N GLY A 16 -3.72 8.01 -14.06
CA GLY A 16 -4.86 8.91 -13.84
C GLY A 16 -6.16 8.24 -13.41
N VAL A 17 -6.14 6.98 -12.97
CA VAL A 17 -7.31 6.37 -12.34
C VAL A 17 -7.46 6.96 -10.93
N THR A 18 -8.57 7.67 -10.69
CA THR A 18 -8.90 8.23 -9.38
C THR A 18 -10.12 7.52 -8.79
N PHE A 19 -10.02 7.18 -7.50
CA PHE A 19 -11.13 6.64 -6.72
C PHE A 19 -11.54 7.66 -5.67
N ARG A 20 -12.85 7.94 -5.56
CA ARG A 20 -13.36 8.78 -4.46
C ARG A 20 -13.32 8.00 -3.15
N TRP A 21 -12.65 8.56 -2.15
CA TRP A 21 -12.47 7.96 -0.82
C TRP A 21 -13.77 7.48 -0.14
N THR A 22 -14.90 8.15 -0.40
CA THR A 22 -16.21 7.86 0.21
C THR A 22 -16.78 6.53 -0.26
N ARG A 23 -16.43 6.10 -1.48
CA ARG A 23 -16.86 4.80 -2.02
C ARG A 23 -15.91 3.65 -1.65
N CYS A 24 -14.70 3.95 -1.19
CA CYS A 24 -13.69 2.95 -0.80
C CYS A 24 -13.80 2.48 0.66
N PHE A 25 -14.67 3.12 1.47
CA PHE A 25 -14.83 2.76 2.88
C PHE A 25 -15.33 1.32 3.09
N ASN A 26 -16.22 0.81 2.22
CA ASN A 26 -16.91 -0.47 2.40
C ASN A 26 -16.63 -1.52 1.30
N ARG A 27 -15.35 -1.75 1.00
CA ARG A 27 -14.80 -2.95 0.30
C ARG A 27 -14.78 -3.01 -1.23
N ARG A 28 -15.63 -2.31 -2.01
CA ARG A 28 -15.53 -2.39 -3.50
C ARG A 28 -15.92 -1.07 -4.16
N ALA A 29 -14.96 -0.39 -4.77
CA ALA A 29 -15.23 0.78 -5.60
C ALA A 29 -14.99 0.44 -7.07
N VAL A 30 -16.03 0.56 -7.90
CA VAL A 30 -15.92 0.44 -9.35
C VAL A 30 -15.76 1.84 -9.95
N THR A 31 -14.73 2.03 -10.77
CA THR A 31 -14.50 3.25 -11.56
C THR A 31 -14.25 2.89 -13.02
N ARG A 32 -14.42 3.84 -13.95
CA ARG A 32 -14.02 3.65 -15.35
C ARG A 32 -12.74 4.40 -15.63
N CYS A 33 -11.82 3.79 -16.38
CA CYS A 33 -10.65 4.50 -16.87
C CYS A 33 -11.07 5.57 -17.89
N GLY A 34 -10.63 6.82 -17.71
CA GLY A 34 -10.93 7.91 -18.64
C GLY A 34 -10.30 7.77 -20.03
N LYS A 35 -9.25 6.94 -20.18
CA LYS A 35 -8.59 6.69 -21.48
C LYS A 35 -9.15 5.47 -22.21
N CYS A 36 -9.26 4.31 -21.55
CA CYS A 36 -9.67 3.06 -22.21
C CYS A 36 -11.13 2.66 -21.95
N GLY A 37 -11.87 3.42 -21.12
CA GLY A 37 -13.29 3.17 -20.82
C GLY A 37 -13.58 1.91 -20.00
N LYS A 38 -12.59 1.03 -19.76
CA LYS A 38 -12.80 -0.22 -19.02
C LYS A 38 -13.13 0.05 -17.56
N ALA A 39 -14.06 -0.75 -17.02
CA ALA A 39 -14.41 -0.74 -15.61
C ALA A 39 -13.33 -1.44 -14.79
N LEU A 40 -12.97 -0.83 -13.67
CA LEU A 40 -11.92 -1.26 -12.75
C LEU A 40 -12.51 -1.36 -11.34
N GLU A 41 -12.19 -2.43 -10.64
CA GLU A 41 -12.59 -2.66 -9.25
C GLU A 41 -11.38 -2.48 -8.33
N SER A 42 -11.53 -1.64 -7.30
CA SER A 42 -10.61 -1.60 -6.17
C SER A 42 -11.25 -2.34 -4.98
N ARG A 43 -10.59 -3.42 -4.53
CA ARG A 43 -11.04 -4.27 -3.41
C ARG A 43 -10.47 -3.86 -2.04
N LEU A 44 -9.68 -2.79 -1.98
CA LEU A 44 -9.05 -2.38 -0.73
C LEU A 44 -10.04 -1.59 0.13
N SER A 45 -10.38 -2.09 1.32
CA SER A 45 -11.09 -1.27 2.30
C SER A 45 -10.15 -0.16 2.76
N LEU A 46 -10.62 1.09 2.72
CA LEU A 46 -9.84 2.24 3.17
C LEU A 46 -9.33 2.05 4.61
N VAL A 47 -10.12 1.37 5.45
CA VAL A 47 -9.78 1.05 6.83
C VAL A 47 -8.57 0.12 6.93
N ALA A 48 -8.52 -0.95 6.14
CA ALA A 48 -7.37 -1.86 6.12
C ALA A 48 -6.11 -1.17 5.62
N TYR A 49 -6.24 -0.28 4.62
CA TYR A 49 -5.13 0.53 4.12
C TYR A 49 -4.58 1.48 5.20
N LEU A 50 -5.46 2.20 5.90
CA LEU A 50 -5.05 3.11 6.98
C LEU A 50 -4.42 2.37 8.17
N LEU A 51 -4.98 1.22 8.56
CA LEU A 51 -4.38 0.36 9.60
C LEU A 51 -2.99 -0.13 9.19
N MET A 52 -2.80 -0.52 7.95
CA MET A 52 -1.49 -0.94 7.44
C MET A 52 -0.50 0.23 7.44
N ILE A 53 -0.91 1.43 7.01
CA ILE A 53 -0.05 2.63 7.10
C ILE A 53 0.35 2.89 8.56
N PHE A 54 -0.59 2.85 9.49
CA PHE A 54 -0.30 3.07 10.90
C PHE A 54 0.69 2.02 11.43
N TYR A 55 0.47 0.75 11.12
CA TYR A 55 1.39 -0.35 11.45
C TYR A 55 2.80 -0.09 10.91
N LEU A 56 2.92 0.31 9.63
CA LEU A 56 4.21 0.62 9.00
C LEU A 56 4.93 1.79 9.68
N GLN A 57 4.20 2.84 10.06
CA GLN A 57 4.77 4.01 10.77
C GLN A 57 5.29 3.63 12.16
N VAL A 58 4.51 2.86 12.92
CA VAL A 58 4.91 2.40 14.26
C VAL A 58 6.17 1.54 14.16
N TRP A 59 6.21 0.57 13.24
CA TRP A 59 7.37 -0.28 13.04
C TRP A 59 8.61 0.48 12.53
N ALA A 60 8.42 1.51 11.71
CA ALA A 60 9.51 2.37 11.26
C ALA A 60 10.13 3.19 12.38
N ILE A 61 9.30 3.79 13.24
CA ILE A 61 9.80 4.56 14.39
C ILE A 61 10.52 3.63 15.37
N VAL A 62 9.91 2.50 15.74
CA VAL A 62 10.52 1.53 16.67
C VAL A 62 11.81 0.94 16.09
N GLY A 63 11.80 0.55 14.82
CA GLY A 63 12.97 0.02 14.12
C GLY A 63 14.11 1.03 14.04
N ALA A 64 13.82 2.30 13.74
CA ALA A 64 14.82 3.36 13.68
C ALA A 64 15.46 3.63 15.05
N ILE A 65 14.67 3.66 16.14
CA ILE A 65 15.19 3.84 17.50
C ILE A 65 16.09 2.65 17.89
N ALA A 66 15.63 1.42 17.65
CA ALA A 66 16.41 0.22 17.94
C ALA A 66 17.72 0.16 17.15
N LEU A 67 17.70 0.56 15.87
CA LEU A 67 18.88 0.67 15.03
C LEU A 67 19.87 1.72 15.59
N PHE A 68 19.36 2.89 15.98
CA PHE A 68 20.19 3.96 16.54
C PHE A 68 20.92 3.51 17.81
N ILE A 69 20.20 2.85 18.73
CA ILE A 69 20.77 2.34 19.98
C ILE A 69 21.84 1.27 19.71
N THR A 70 21.58 0.33 18.80
CA THR A 70 22.52 -0.76 18.49
C THR A 70 23.78 -0.28 17.78
N VAL A 71 23.67 0.72 16.91
CA VAL A 71 24.82 1.37 16.27
C VAL A 71 25.62 2.18 17.29
N ALA A 72 24.96 2.96 18.15
CA ALA A 72 25.63 3.72 19.21
C ALA A 72 26.34 2.82 20.23
N GLY A 73 25.78 1.64 20.52
CA GLY A 73 26.37 0.62 21.40
C GLY A 73 27.45 -0.26 20.74
N GLY A 74 27.77 -0.07 19.46
CA GLY A 74 28.80 -0.85 18.74
C GLY A 74 28.41 -2.30 18.41
N ALA A 75 27.14 -2.66 18.54
CA ALA A 75 26.63 -4.01 18.29
C ALA A 75 26.22 -4.18 16.82
N TRP A 76 27.20 -4.15 15.91
CA TRP A 76 26.99 -4.12 14.46
C TRP A 76 26.21 -5.32 13.91
N LEU A 77 26.42 -6.52 14.44
CA LEU A 77 25.67 -7.72 14.03
C LEU A 77 24.17 -7.62 14.36
N LEU A 78 23.84 -7.06 15.52
CA LEU A 78 22.46 -6.80 15.94
C LEU A 78 21.83 -5.70 15.07
N ALA A 79 22.58 -4.66 14.72
CA ALA A 79 22.12 -3.62 13.79
C ALA A 79 21.77 -4.20 12.42
N CYS A 80 22.60 -5.10 11.86
CA CYS A 80 22.30 -5.80 10.61
C CYS A 80 21.04 -6.66 10.70
N ALA A 81 20.83 -7.38 11.81
CA ALA A 81 19.64 -8.19 12.02
C ALA A 81 18.36 -7.34 12.11
N ILE A 82 18.42 -6.19 12.80
CA ILE A 82 17.30 -5.22 12.88
C ILE A 82 16.99 -4.65 11.49
N LEU A 83 18.01 -4.34 10.71
CA LEU A 83 17.84 -3.83 9.34
C LEU A 83 17.15 -4.86 8.44
N ALA A 84 17.54 -6.14 8.55
CA ALA A 84 16.92 -7.24 7.81
C ALA A 84 15.46 -7.46 8.24
N ALA A 85 15.18 -7.43 9.54
CA ALA A 85 13.83 -7.53 10.08
C ALA A 85 12.95 -6.37 9.58
N PHE A 86 13.48 -5.13 9.59
CA PHE A 86 12.79 -3.95 9.08
C PHE A 86 12.44 -4.08 7.59
N TYR A 87 13.35 -4.61 6.77
CA TYR A 87 13.08 -4.83 5.35
C TYR A 87 11.91 -5.81 5.14
N LEU A 88 11.86 -6.89 5.91
CA LEU A 88 10.82 -7.91 5.81
C LEU A 88 9.47 -7.44 6.33
N THR A 89 9.44 -6.67 7.42
CA THR A 89 8.18 -6.27 8.08
C THR A 89 7.61 -4.94 7.60
N VAL A 90 8.43 -4.09 6.98
CA VAL A 90 8.00 -2.75 6.54
C VAL A 90 8.09 -2.58 5.03
N VAL A 91 9.26 -2.84 4.44
CA VAL A 91 9.46 -2.59 3.00
C VAL A 91 8.67 -3.58 2.14
N LEU A 92 8.68 -4.87 2.49
CA LEU A 92 7.97 -5.90 1.74
C LEU A 92 6.45 -5.65 1.74
N PRO A 93 5.79 -5.44 2.90
CA PRO A 93 4.35 -5.19 2.93
C PRO A 93 3.98 -3.84 2.33
N ALA A 94 4.83 -2.81 2.44
CA ALA A 94 4.60 -1.52 1.79
C ALA A 94 4.63 -1.62 0.25
N LYS A 95 5.59 -2.37 -0.31
CA LYS A 95 5.63 -2.67 -1.75
C LYS A 95 4.39 -3.45 -2.17
N TRP A 96 3.98 -4.44 -1.38
CA TRP A 96 2.78 -5.21 -1.65
C TRP A 96 1.53 -4.31 -1.61
N LEU A 97 1.41 -3.41 -0.64
CA LEU A 97 0.30 -2.45 -0.52
C LEU A 97 0.24 -1.47 -1.70
N HIS A 98 1.39 -1.04 -2.22
CA HIS A 98 1.46 -0.22 -3.43
C HIS A 98 1.14 -1.00 -4.71
N SER A 99 1.32 -2.34 -4.70
CA SER A 99 0.99 -3.23 -5.82
C SER A 99 -0.45 -3.75 -5.81
N LEU A 100 -1.14 -3.68 -4.65
CA LEU A 100 -2.54 -4.05 -4.49
C LEU A 100 -3.48 -2.98 -5.06
N ASP A 101 -4.56 -3.27 -5.78
CA ASP A 101 -4.95 -4.41 -6.60
C ASP A 101 -6.12 -3.87 -7.45
N VAL A 102 -5.78 -3.01 -8.42
CA VAL A 102 -6.77 -2.45 -9.35
C VAL A 102 -6.98 -3.49 -10.44
N ARG A 103 -8.08 -4.24 -10.38
CA ARG A 103 -8.37 -5.31 -11.35
C ARG A 103 -9.42 -4.86 -12.36
N PRO A 104 -9.40 -5.40 -13.59
CA PRO A 104 -10.55 -5.28 -14.49
C PRO A 104 -11.79 -5.84 -13.81
N TYR A 105 -12.88 -5.07 -13.79
CA TYR A 105 -14.14 -5.52 -13.24
C TYR A 105 -14.70 -6.65 -14.12
N SER A 106 -14.93 -7.82 -13.52
CA SER A 106 -15.56 -8.98 -14.15
C SER A 106 -16.87 -9.27 -13.41
N PRO A 107 -18.04 -9.10 -14.04
CA PRO A 107 -19.32 -9.42 -13.40
C PRO A 107 -19.53 -10.93 -13.18
N LEU A 108 -18.68 -11.78 -13.77
CA LEU A 108 -18.76 -13.24 -13.71
C LEU A 108 -17.76 -13.87 -12.72
N ALA A 109 -16.89 -13.06 -12.09
CA ALA A 109 -15.91 -13.54 -11.11
C ALA A 109 -16.51 -13.52 -9.70
N VAL A 110 -17.38 -14.50 -9.41
CA VAL A 110 -17.83 -14.86 -8.06
C VAL A 110 -16.99 -16.03 -7.57
#